data_AF-A0A2N4XBB2-F1
#
_entry.id   AF-A0A2N4XBB2-F1
#
_cell.length_a   1.000
_cell.length_b   1.000
_cell.length_c   1.000
_cell.angle_alpha   90.00
_cell.angle_beta   90.00
_cell.angle_gamma   90.00
#
_symmetry.space_group_name_H-M   'P 1'
#
loop_
_entity.id
_entity.type
_entity.pdbx_description
1 polymer ?
#
loop_
_entity_poly.entity_id
_entity_poly.type
_entity_poly.pdbx_seq_one_letter_code
_entity_poly.pdbx_strand_id
1 'polypeptide(L)'
;MKKKLKIWTILILAFGFIAYASNYIGLFRMLLGSVLFLPEFHIKDFNYSTAHGEFRMWEDEMKGPHIRDIDIIFKSFRECYPTSPDTIVYRNFRRNIWEFWNWGHFFRHERYKLPYLSPDDIKPMKKKTAPFGDCAIPNYAEEVK
;
A
#
# COMPACT_ATOMS: atom_id res chain seq x y z
N MET A 1 30.53 -48.40 25.61
CA MET A 1 29.46 -47.71 26.38
C MET A 1 29.59 -46.18 26.41
N LYS A 2 30.75 -45.58 26.73
CA LYS A 2 30.90 -44.12 26.94
C LYS A 2 30.54 -43.22 25.73
N LYS A 3 30.72 -43.69 24.48
CA LYS A 3 30.35 -42.93 23.26
C LYS A 3 28.84 -42.75 23.08
N LYS A 4 28.04 -43.77 23.39
CA LYS A 4 26.57 -43.68 23.28
C LYS A 4 26.02 -42.68 24.30
N LEU A 5 26.56 -42.65 25.51
CA LEU A 5 26.16 -41.70 26.55
C LEU A 5 26.39 -40.25 26.13
N LYS A 6 27.54 -39.94 25.51
CA LYS A 6 27.84 -38.58 25.01
C LYS A 6 26.90 -38.13 23.87
N ILE A 7 26.48 -39.04 22.99
CA ILE A 7 25.53 -38.72 21.90
C ILE A 7 24.16 -38.37 22.47
N TRP A 8 23.67 -39.13 23.46
CA TRP A 8 22.39 -38.84 24.12
C TRP A 8 22.40 -37.49 24.83
N THR A 9 23.50 -37.12 25.50
CA THR A 9 23.61 -35.80 26.14
C THR A 9 23.52 -34.66 25.13
N ILE A 10 24.19 -34.79 23.98
CA ILE A 10 24.14 -33.77 22.91
C ILE A 10 22.73 -33.65 22.33
N LEU A 11 22.04 -34.77 22.11
CA LEU A 11 20.67 -34.76 21.59
C LEU A 11 19.68 -34.09 22.56
N ILE A 12 19.82 -34.35 23.86
CA ILE A 12 18.97 -33.72 24.89
C ILE A 12 19.21 -32.21 24.95
N LEU A 13 20.47 -31.77 24.89
CA LEU A 13 20.82 -30.35 24.86
C LEU A 13 20.33 -29.66 23.59
N ALA A 14 20.47 -30.31 22.43
CA ALA A 14 19.96 -29.79 21.16
C ALA A 14 18.43 -29.68 21.17
N PHE A 15 17.73 -30.68 21.70
CA PHE A 15 16.27 -30.66 21.79
C PHE A 15 15.76 -29.60 22.77
N GLY A 16 16.43 -29.45 23.92
CA GLY A 16 16.14 -28.38 24.88
C GLY A 16 16.38 -26.98 24.29
N PHE A 17 17.45 -26.81 23.51
CA PHE A 17 17.73 -25.56 22.80
C PHE A 17 16.67 -25.25 21.74
N ILE A 18 16.25 -26.26 20.95
CA ILE A 18 15.18 -26.11 19.96
C ILE A 18 13.86 -25.73 20.65
N ALA A 19 13.48 -26.40 21.73
CA ALA A 19 12.26 -26.08 22.48
C ALA A 19 12.30 -24.66 23.08
N TYR A 20 13.45 -24.26 23.62
CA TYR A 20 13.68 -22.90 24.12
C TYR A 20 13.57 -21.86 23.00
N ALA A 21 14.29 -22.05 21.89
CA ALA A 21 14.23 -21.17 20.72
C ALA A 21 12.82 -21.12 20.08
N SER A 22 12.07 -22.22 20.13
CA SER A 22 10.69 -22.29 19.66
C SER A 22 9.76 -21.38 20.45
N ASN A 23 10.02 -21.18 21.74
CA ASN A 23 9.24 -20.26 22.57
C ASN A 23 9.47 -18.79 22.17
N TYR A 24 10.68 -18.46 21.71
CA TYR A 24 11.00 -17.14 21.15
C TYR A 24 10.60 -17.00 19.68
N ILE A 25 10.20 -18.08 18.99
CA ILE A 25 9.78 -18.00 17.59
C ILE A 25 8.50 -17.17 17.42
N GLY A 26 7.62 -17.18 18.42
CA GLY A 26 6.42 -16.34 18.45
C GLY A 26 6.78 -14.86 18.59
N LEU A 27 7.73 -14.54 19.48
CA LEU A 27 8.21 -13.17 19.68
C LEU A 27 9.04 -12.67 18.49
N PHE A 28 9.81 -13.57 17.85
CA PHE A 28 10.54 -13.32 16.61
C PHE A 28 9.59 -13.10 15.44
N ARG A 29 8.51 -13.90 15.32
CA ARG A 29 7.42 -13.67 14.37
C ARG A 29 6.67 -12.37 14.65
N MET A 30 6.47 -12.01 15.91
CA MET A 30 5.83 -10.75 16.26
C MET A 30 6.75 -9.57 15.92
N LEU A 31 8.00 -9.57 16.36
CA LEU A 31 8.94 -8.46 16.14
C LEU A 31 9.41 -8.34 14.69
N LEU A 32 9.83 -9.44 14.04
CA LEU A 32 10.22 -9.37 12.64
C LEU A 32 9.00 -9.30 11.72
N GLY A 33 7.90 -9.98 12.05
CA GLY A 33 6.62 -9.85 11.33
C GLY A 33 6.09 -8.43 11.35
N SER A 34 6.12 -7.76 12.50
CA SER A 34 5.69 -6.37 12.60
C SER A 34 6.67 -5.39 11.96
N VAL A 35 7.98 -5.56 12.12
CA VAL A 35 8.96 -4.56 11.65
C VAL A 35 9.38 -4.77 10.19
N LEU A 36 9.50 -6.01 9.72
CA LEU A 36 9.90 -6.33 8.33
C LEU A 36 8.73 -6.74 7.42
N PHE A 37 7.60 -7.19 7.97
CA PHE A 37 6.47 -7.69 7.18
C PHE A 37 5.19 -6.86 7.31
N LEU A 38 5.19 -5.74 8.06
CA LEU A 38 4.13 -4.74 7.90
C LEU A 38 4.35 -4.00 6.56
N PRO A 39 3.40 -4.06 5.63
CA PRO A 39 3.49 -3.36 4.35
C PRO A 39 3.52 -1.83 4.52
N GLU A 40 3.14 -1.33 5.70
CA GLU A 40 2.99 0.10 6.06
C GLU A 40 4.35 0.82 6.26
N PHE A 41 5.45 0.11 6.56
CA PHE A 41 6.74 0.75 6.88
C PHE A 41 7.68 0.92 5.68
N HIS A 42 7.38 0.31 4.54
CA HIS A 42 8.10 0.52 3.29
C HIS A 42 7.38 1.60 2.46
N ILE A 43 7.51 2.86 2.89
CA ILE A 43 6.97 4.14 2.33
C ILE A 43 6.48 4.02 0.88
N LYS A 44 5.19 4.30 0.60
CA LYS A 44 4.73 4.53 -0.78
C LYS A 44 3.65 5.59 -0.82
N ASP A 45 4.02 6.82 -1.16
CA ASP A 45 3.08 7.82 -1.66
C ASP A 45 2.33 7.20 -2.86
N PHE A 46 1.07 6.83 -2.65
CA PHE A 46 0.27 6.21 -3.70
C PHE A 46 -0.29 7.32 -4.57
N ASN A 47 0.34 7.52 -5.72
CA ASN A 47 -0.05 8.55 -6.67
C ASN A 47 -1.06 8.03 -7.69
N TYR A 48 -2.07 8.86 -7.93
CA TYR A 48 -3.15 8.62 -8.87
C TYR A 48 -3.30 9.82 -9.80
N SER A 49 -3.57 9.54 -11.07
CA SER A 49 -3.82 10.60 -12.04
C SER A 49 -4.65 10.09 -13.21
N THR A 50 -5.18 11.03 -13.97
CA THR A 50 -5.80 10.75 -15.27
C THR A 50 -4.76 10.79 -16.40
N ALA A 51 -5.15 10.32 -17.59
CA ALA A 51 -4.24 10.24 -18.74
C ALA A 51 -3.65 11.59 -19.18
N HIS A 52 -4.40 12.69 -19.00
CA HIS A 52 -3.93 14.05 -19.29
C HIS A 52 -3.48 14.80 -18.02
N GLY A 53 -3.46 14.11 -16.88
CA GLY A 53 -3.01 14.64 -15.60
C GLY A 53 -3.87 15.77 -15.05
N GLU A 54 -5.07 16.03 -15.58
CA GLU A 54 -5.99 17.08 -15.13
C GLU A 54 -6.50 16.82 -13.71
N PHE A 55 -6.57 15.55 -13.32
CA PHE A 55 -6.79 15.09 -11.96
C PHE A 55 -5.51 14.44 -11.44
N ARG A 56 -5.10 14.81 -10.22
CA ARG A 56 -3.97 14.21 -9.50
C ARG A 56 -4.30 14.12 -8.03
N MET A 57 -4.00 12.97 -7.44
CA MET A 57 -4.25 12.74 -6.03
C MET A 57 -3.17 11.83 -5.46
N TRP A 58 -2.90 11.98 -4.18
CA TRP A 58 -2.00 11.12 -3.44
C TRP A 58 -2.78 10.56 -2.24
N GLU A 59 -2.54 9.29 -1.93
CA GLU A 59 -3.06 8.64 -0.73
C GLU A 59 -1.92 8.51 0.29
N ASP A 60 -2.28 8.79 1.53
CA ASP A 60 -1.46 8.58 2.71
C ASP A 60 -2.13 7.54 3.60
N GLU A 61 -1.45 6.44 3.89
CA GLU A 61 -2.00 5.40 4.77
C GLU A 61 -2.11 5.85 6.24
N MET A 62 -1.30 6.84 6.66
CA MET A 62 -1.25 7.32 8.05
C MET A 62 -2.14 8.55 8.26
N LYS A 63 -2.06 9.54 7.37
CA LYS A 63 -2.76 10.83 7.49
C LYS A 63 -3.09 11.43 6.12
N GLY A 64 -4.21 11.02 5.53
CA GLY A 64 -4.65 11.59 4.27
C GLY A 64 -5.85 10.87 3.68
N PRO A 65 -6.21 11.19 2.44
CA PRO A 65 -7.31 10.53 1.75
C PRO A 65 -6.98 9.06 1.50
N HIS A 66 -7.94 8.19 1.77
CA HIS A 66 -7.85 6.77 1.48
C HIS A 66 -8.25 6.47 0.03
N ILE A 67 -7.92 5.28 -0.46
CA ILE A 67 -8.34 4.80 -1.80
C ILE A 67 -9.85 4.99 -2.08
N ARG A 68 -10.70 4.86 -1.05
CA ARG A 68 -12.16 5.05 -1.18
C ARG A 68 -12.55 6.50 -1.47
N ASP A 69 -11.75 7.45 -1.02
CA ASP A 69 -12.01 8.87 -1.19
C ASP A 69 -11.68 9.32 -2.62
N ILE A 70 -10.80 8.58 -3.31
CA ILE A 70 -10.41 8.85 -4.70
C ILE A 70 -11.61 8.75 -5.63
N ASP A 71 -12.44 7.72 -5.49
CA ASP A 71 -13.62 7.56 -6.34
C ASP A 71 -14.63 8.71 -6.13
N ILE A 72 -14.80 9.15 -4.88
CA ILE A 72 -15.68 10.27 -4.51
C ILE A 72 -15.16 11.57 -5.11
N ILE A 73 -13.89 11.89 -4.88
CA ILE A 73 -13.26 13.13 -5.35
C ILE A 73 -13.18 13.12 -6.88
N PHE A 74 -12.91 11.98 -7.51
CA PHE A 74 -12.90 11.85 -8.96
C PHE A 74 -14.30 12.02 -9.55
N LYS A 75 -15.35 11.53 -8.88
CA LYS A 75 -16.73 11.80 -9.29
C LYS A 75 -17.03 13.30 -9.26
N SER A 76 -16.68 13.99 -8.17
CA SER A 76 -16.83 15.45 -8.07
C SER A 76 -16.01 16.20 -9.15
N PHE A 77 -14.79 15.74 -9.44
CA PHE A 77 -13.99 16.28 -10.54
C PHE A 77 -14.72 16.20 -11.88
N ARG A 78 -15.34 15.06 -12.21
CA ARG A 78 -16.09 14.90 -13.47
C ARG A 78 -17.34 15.77 -13.54
N GLU A 79 -18.01 15.99 -12.42
CA GLU A 79 -19.16 16.91 -12.34
C GLU A 79 -18.74 18.36 -12.57
N CYS A 80 -17.58 18.74 -12.04
CA CYS A 80 -17.00 20.07 -12.19
C CYS A 80 -16.39 20.35 -13.58
N TYR A 81 -15.81 19.33 -14.19
CA TYR A 81 -15.11 19.42 -15.46
C TYR A 81 -15.76 18.48 -16.49
N PRO A 82 -17.03 18.69 -16.86
CA PRO A 82 -17.77 17.80 -17.75
C PRO A 82 -17.22 17.76 -19.19
N THR A 83 -16.37 18.73 -19.54
CA THR A 83 -15.69 18.81 -20.84
C THR A 83 -14.33 18.10 -20.86
N SER A 84 -13.86 17.57 -19.71
CA SER A 84 -12.63 16.82 -19.64
C SER A 84 -12.76 15.51 -20.42
N PRO A 85 -11.75 15.13 -21.23
CA PRO A 85 -11.72 13.81 -21.87
C PRO A 85 -11.37 12.70 -20.88
N ASP A 86 -10.97 13.03 -19.64
CA ASP A 86 -10.49 12.08 -18.66
C ASP A 86 -11.64 11.40 -17.90
N THR A 87 -11.84 10.11 -18.17
CA THR A 87 -12.93 9.31 -17.60
C THR A 87 -12.45 8.23 -16.63
N ILE A 88 -11.14 7.96 -16.60
CA ILE A 88 -10.52 6.86 -15.87
C ILE A 88 -9.39 7.38 -14.99
N VAL A 89 -9.34 6.93 -13.74
CA VAL A 89 -8.21 7.13 -12.84
C VAL A 89 -7.24 5.98 -12.97
N TYR A 90 -5.96 6.31 -13.10
CA TYR A 90 -4.86 5.36 -13.15
C TYR A 90 -4.06 5.43 -11.85
N ARG A 91 -3.51 4.28 -11.46
CA ARG A 91 -2.41 4.24 -10.49
C ARG A 91 -1.11 4.54 -11.21
N ASN A 92 -0.28 5.39 -10.63
CA ASN A 92 1.04 5.73 -11.19
C ASN A 92 2.21 5.01 -10.50
N PHE A 93 1.90 4.16 -9.51
CA PHE A 93 2.88 3.34 -8.81
C PHE A 93 2.83 1.87 -9.26
N ARG A 94 3.98 1.20 -9.15
CA ARG A 94 4.14 -0.22 -9.48
C ARG A 94 4.03 -1.09 -8.24
N ARG A 95 3.56 -2.32 -8.44
CA ARG A 95 3.72 -3.40 -7.48
C ARG A 95 5.21 -3.71 -7.39
N ASN A 96 5.77 -3.78 -6.18
CA ASN A 96 7.15 -4.18 -6.03
C ASN A 96 7.22 -5.72 -6.09
N ILE A 97 7.73 -6.27 -7.19
CA ILE A 97 7.75 -7.73 -7.41
C ILE A 97 8.60 -8.44 -6.35
N TRP A 98 9.62 -7.75 -5.82
CA TRP A 98 10.50 -8.28 -4.77
C TRP A 98 9.81 -8.44 -3.41
N GLU A 99 8.69 -7.74 -3.18
CA GLU A 99 7.85 -7.91 -1.99
C GLU A 99 6.92 -9.12 -2.16
N PHE A 100 7.49 -10.31 -2.38
CA PHE A 100 6.71 -11.53 -2.61
C PHE A 100 5.78 -11.91 -1.44
N TRP A 101 6.19 -11.55 -0.22
CA TRP A 101 5.36 -11.67 0.97
C TRP A 101 4.10 -10.78 0.93
N ASN A 102 4.08 -9.74 0.11
CA ASN A 102 2.97 -8.79 -0.04
C ASN A 102 2.07 -9.11 -1.25
N TRP A 103 2.35 -10.18 -2.01
CA TRP A 103 1.59 -10.52 -3.21
C TRP A 103 0.10 -10.74 -2.91
N GLY A 104 -0.23 -11.41 -1.81
CA GLY A 104 -1.63 -11.60 -1.40
C GLY A 104 -2.39 -10.29 -1.20
N HIS A 105 -1.71 -9.22 -0.78
CA HIS A 105 -2.28 -7.88 -0.69
C HIS A 105 -2.36 -7.22 -2.08
N PHE A 106 -1.34 -7.38 -2.93
CA PHE A 106 -1.35 -6.86 -4.31
C PHE A 106 -2.50 -7.39 -5.18
N PHE A 107 -2.94 -8.63 -4.94
CA PHE A 107 -4.04 -9.22 -5.70
C PHE A 107 -5.43 -8.89 -5.14
N ARG A 108 -5.54 -8.56 -3.85
CA ARG A 108 -6.85 -8.35 -3.18
C ARG A 108 -7.20 -6.88 -2.97
N HIS A 109 -6.20 -6.04 -2.74
CA HIS A 109 -6.43 -4.65 -2.36
C HIS A 109 -6.91 -3.80 -3.55
N GLU A 110 -7.88 -2.92 -3.30
CA GLU A 110 -8.62 -2.17 -4.33
C GLU A 110 -7.71 -1.27 -5.19
N ARG A 111 -6.74 -0.61 -4.56
CA ARG A 111 -5.66 0.16 -5.20
C ARG A 111 -5.04 -0.49 -6.42
N TYR A 112 -4.84 -1.81 -6.36
CA TYR A 112 -4.19 -2.56 -7.43
C TYR A 112 -5.14 -3.07 -8.52
N LYS A 113 -6.46 -2.87 -8.35
CA LYS A 113 -7.49 -3.11 -9.38
C LYS A 113 -7.52 -1.97 -10.40
N LEU A 114 -7.06 -0.78 -10.04
CA LEU A 114 -6.92 0.35 -10.95
C LEU A 114 -5.89 0.07 -12.05
N PRO A 115 -6.14 0.53 -13.29
CA PRO A 115 -5.19 0.39 -14.39
C PRO A 115 -3.90 1.17 -14.08
N TYR A 116 -2.77 0.61 -14.51
CA TYR A 116 -1.48 1.27 -14.35
C TYR A 116 -1.18 2.21 -15.52
N LEU A 117 -0.69 3.40 -15.21
CA LEU A 117 -0.13 4.34 -16.19
C LEU A 117 1.25 4.79 -15.70
N SER A 118 2.27 4.67 -16.54
CA SER A 118 3.61 5.14 -16.17
C SER A 118 3.57 6.67 -15.95
N PRO A 119 4.26 7.21 -14.93
CA PRO A 119 4.40 8.66 -14.75
C PRO A 119 4.89 9.37 -16.02
N ASP A 120 5.76 8.71 -16.80
CA ASP A 120 6.33 9.23 -18.05
C ASP A 120 5.31 9.26 -19.21
N ASP A 121 4.23 8.48 -19.12
CA ASP A 121 3.18 8.39 -20.15
C ASP A 121 2.04 9.40 -19.90
N ILE A 122 2.09 10.13 -18.79
CA ILE A 122 1.08 11.15 -18.45
C ILE A 122 1.25 12.30 -19.45
N LYS A 123 0.21 12.57 -20.24
CA LYS A 123 0.24 13.68 -21.18
C LYS A 123 0.28 15.01 -20.42
N PRO A 124 0.97 16.03 -20.96
CA PRO A 124 0.94 17.36 -20.36
C PRO A 124 -0.50 17.88 -20.31
N MET A 125 -0.85 18.53 -19.19
CA MET A 125 -2.17 19.14 -19.00
C MET A 125 -2.46 20.10 -20.16
N LYS A 126 -3.61 19.94 -20.82
CA LYS A 126 -4.06 20.86 -21.88
C LYS A 126 -4.45 22.23 -21.33
N LYS A 127 -4.87 22.28 -20.07
CA LYS A 127 -5.22 23.49 -19.34
C LYS A 127 -4.80 23.29 -17.89
N LYS A 128 -4.21 24.32 -17.25
CA LYS A 128 -4.07 24.31 -15.78
C LYS A 128 -5.49 24.35 -15.22
N THR A 129 -6.06 23.19 -14.90
CA THR A 129 -7.23 23.11 -14.04
C THR A 129 -6.85 23.78 -12.72
N ALA A 130 -7.73 24.64 -12.23
CA ALA A 130 -7.49 25.41 -11.02
C ALA A 130 -7.09 24.47 -9.86
N PRO A 131 -6.28 24.93 -8.91
CA PRO A 131 -5.99 24.15 -7.71
C PRO A 131 -7.30 23.66 -7.09
N PHE A 132 -7.24 22.54 -6.38
CA PHE A 132 -8.30 21.83 -5.65
C PHE A 132 -9.34 22.69 -4.88
N GLY A 133 -9.21 24.02 -4.80
CA GLY A 133 -10.12 24.94 -4.13
C GLY A 133 -11.33 25.44 -4.92
N ASP A 134 -11.32 25.43 -6.27
CA ASP A 134 -12.46 25.99 -7.04
C ASP A 134 -13.64 25.01 -7.19
N CYS A 135 -13.37 23.72 -6.98
CA CYS A 135 -14.36 22.67 -6.86
C CYS A 135 -14.29 22.13 -5.45
N ALA A 136 -15.00 22.79 -4.52
CA ALA A 136 -15.06 22.36 -3.14
C ALA A 136 -15.50 20.89 -3.06
N ILE A 137 -14.57 20.02 -2.68
CA ILE A 137 -14.92 18.70 -2.13
C ILE A 137 -15.84 19.01 -0.93
N PRO A 138 -17.06 18.43 -0.84
CA PRO A 138 -17.87 18.61 0.35
C PRO A 138 -17.01 18.26 1.57
N ASN A 139 -16.97 19.17 2.56
CA ASN A 139 -16.12 19.08 3.74
C ASN A 139 -16.10 17.65 4.30
N TYR A 140 -15.02 16.91 4.04
CA TYR A 140 -14.80 15.57 4.64
C TYR A 140 -14.75 15.63 6.17
N ALA A 141 -14.63 16.83 6.74
CA ALA A 141 -14.61 17.09 8.18
C ALA A 141 -16.00 17.15 8.85
N GLU A 142 -17.12 17.11 8.10
CA GLU A 142 -18.47 17.26 8.69
C GLU A 142 -19.29 15.96 8.77
N GLU A 143 -18.91 14.88 8.09
CA GLU A 143 -19.65 13.59 8.14
C GLU A 143 -19.15 12.60 9.19
N VAL A 144 -18.15 12.97 9.99
CA VAL A 144 -17.70 12.17 11.15
C VAL A 144 -18.10 12.90 12.44
N LYS A 145 -19.40 12.90 12.75
CA LYS A 145 -19.95 13.26 14.07
C LYS A 145 -20.92 12.20 14.55
#